data_AF-A0A3D4FCX9-F1
#
_entry.id   AF-A0A3D4FCX9-F1
#
_cell.length_a   1.000
_cell.length_b   1.000
_cell.length_c   1.000
_cell.angle_alpha   90.00
_cell.angle_beta   90.00
_cell.angle_gamma   90.00
#
_symmetry.space_group_name_H-M   'P 1'
#
loop_
_entity.id
_entity.type
_entity.pdbx_description
1 polymer ?
#
loop_
_entity_poly.entity_id
_entity_poly.type
_entity_poly.pdbx_seq_one_letter_code
_entity_poly.pdbx_strand_id
1 'polypeptide(L)'
;MSDQTKKAVFIFSVCLSIALGLHGWHTLKPDYAWSTKIYATIQLFTLESGNPEEDPLPLTFELARYLAPLTTASGIFLGMSQFILLRTRQTKVRNLSNHFIIVGGNERALALARDLSASGHQVLVVLTMEGSVIAESCWNEGFYAVEVSESAHNLPEVVRVTQAARVIVFTEDDYTNLKLALLMRKAAGSHHLPVLLNLDDEQLCNTVQNQYESIAVCNYYRCVSRVLLNEYPLEFSEQSDFAAQDASDIRLIITHWDLLSRAFLYQVAKVAHYANCPKTKVYVVCKGVELVQQLIHAAYPHIDECLELHFLESQDPELTPNVVIQLLASFPDEALTSILFLADSPEDSFSGSVRIKDQCKKQENLRILLPQSPLSGSLEDRQLCVLPDSAVFCNAHMLLQDSIDHLAARVHQTWYEETSERIKQCLDRGDTPQAERYQNSPYFKPWTALRNEQKEENRGAADHLAIKLRALGMAQKDPADMDPAQVDAAAAKLDGKQLEALAEMEHRRWAAVKWMTGWTLGPRHDPSKRHPNLVSYQKLDEPTKQYDRDQILGTGNMLRALSASRKKST
;
A
#
# COMPACT_ATOMS: atom_id res chain seq x y z
N MET A 1 18.09 -9.29 -29.80
CA MET A 1 16.93 -9.92 -30.47
C MET A 1 15.95 -10.35 -29.42
N SER A 2 14.68 -9.93 -29.52
CA SER A 2 13.63 -10.41 -28.62
C SER A 2 13.38 -11.90 -28.85
N ASP A 3 12.76 -12.58 -27.88
CA ASP A 3 12.42 -14.00 -28.01
C ASP A 3 11.51 -14.27 -29.22
N GLN A 4 10.62 -13.31 -29.55
CA GLN A 4 9.82 -13.34 -30.76
C GLN A 4 10.68 -13.26 -32.04
N THR A 5 11.73 -12.44 -32.08
CA THR A 5 12.61 -12.39 -33.25
C THR A 5 13.35 -13.72 -33.44
N LYS A 6 13.80 -14.36 -32.35
CA LYS A 6 14.47 -15.66 -32.42
C LYS A 6 13.53 -16.75 -32.95
N LYS A 7 12.30 -16.80 -32.45
CA LYS A 7 11.25 -17.72 -32.94
C LYS A 7 10.90 -17.46 -34.40
N ALA A 8 10.74 -16.21 -34.81
CA ALA A 8 10.46 -15.85 -36.20
C ALA A 8 11.59 -16.25 -37.15
N VAL A 9 12.85 -16.01 -36.77
CA VAL A 9 14.03 -16.43 -37.55
C VAL A 9 14.12 -17.97 -37.64
N PHE A 10 13.86 -18.68 -36.54
CA PHE A 10 13.83 -20.13 -36.53
C PHE A 10 12.73 -20.68 -37.48
N ILE A 11 11.49 -20.19 -37.36
CA ILE A 11 10.36 -20.59 -38.22
C ILE A 11 10.68 -20.30 -39.69
N PHE A 12 11.22 -19.11 -39.99
CA PHE A 12 11.64 -18.75 -41.34
C PHE A 12 12.70 -19.73 -41.88
N SER A 13 13.70 -20.08 -41.07
CA SER A 13 14.73 -21.04 -41.47
C SER A 13 14.17 -22.44 -41.76
N VAL A 14 13.17 -22.90 -40.99
CA VAL A 14 12.46 -24.16 -41.24
C VAL A 14 11.73 -24.10 -42.58
N CYS A 15 10.91 -23.07 -42.80
CA CYS A 15 10.15 -22.91 -44.03
C CYS A 15 11.05 -22.79 -45.26
N LEU A 16 12.14 -22.03 -45.15
CA LEU A 16 13.11 -21.86 -46.22
C LEU A 16 13.82 -23.18 -46.54
N SER A 17 14.23 -23.94 -45.52
CA SER A 17 14.86 -25.26 -45.70
C SER A 17 13.93 -26.26 -46.40
N ILE A 18 12.65 -26.27 -46.03
CA ILE A 18 11.63 -27.12 -46.67
C ILE A 18 11.38 -26.68 -48.11
N ALA A 19 11.23 -25.38 -48.38
CA ALA A 19 11.00 -24.87 -49.73
C ALA A 19 12.17 -25.16 -50.67
N LEU A 20 13.40 -24.91 -50.21
CA LEU A 20 14.62 -25.19 -50.96
C LEU A 20 14.82 -26.69 -51.18
N GLY A 21 14.55 -27.53 -50.16
CA GLY A 21 14.64 -28.98 -50.28
C GLY A 21 13.61 -29.58 -51.24
N LEU A 22 12.35 -29.13 -51.16
CA LEU A 22 11.30 -29.58 -52.09
C LEU A 22 11.60 -29.17 -53.52
N HIS A 23 12.03 -27.92 -53.74
CA HIS A 23 12.43 -27.47 -55.07
C HIS A 23 13.66 -28.24 -55.57
N GLY A 24 14.67 -28.42 -54.71
CA GLY A 24 15.88 -29.19 -55.00
C GLY A 24 15.58 -30.62 -55.42
N TRP A 25 14.74 -31.35 -54.68
CA TRP A 25 14.32 -32.71 -55.04
C TRP A 25 13.44 -32.76 -56.28
N HIS A 26 12.62 -31.74 -56.51
CA HIS A 26 11.83 -31.63 -57.74
C HIS A 26 12.73 -31.46 -58.98
N THR A 27 13.81 -30.70 -58.87
CA THR A 27 14.81 -30.52 -59.94
C THR A 27 15.68 -31.75 -60.12
N LEU A 28 16.15 -32.38 -59.05
CA LEU A 28 17.08 -33.51 -59.10
C LEU A 28 16.39 -34.83 -59.52
N LYS A 29 15.15 -35.04 -59.07
CA LYS A 29 14.35 -36.25 -59.34
C LYS A 29 12.91 -35.87 -59.66
N PRO A 30 12.63 -35.35 -60.88
CA PRO A 30 11.29 -34.92 -61.26
C PRO A 30 10.26 -36.05 -61.18
N ASP A 31 10.67 -37.29 -61.46
CA ASP A 31 9.81 -38.49 -61.48
C ASP A 31 9.40 -39.00 -60.08
N TYR A 32 10.00 -38.48 -59.01
CA TYR A 32 9.58 -38.84 -57.66
C TYR A 32 8.17 -38.34 -57.37
N ALA A 33 7.36 -39.20 -56.75
CA ALA A 33 6.07 -38.80 -56.20
C ALA A 33 6.24 -37.65 -55.19
N TRP A 34 5.24 -36.76 -55.11
CA TRP A 34 5.28 -35.61 -54.21
C TRP A 34 5.50 -36.01 -52.74
N SER A 35 4.91 -37.11 -52.31
CA SER A 35 5.13 -37.67 -50.96
C SER A 35 6.58 -38.06 -50.71
N THR A 36 7.26 -38.63 -51.70
CA THR A 36 8.68 -39.01 -51.63
C THR A 36 9.57 -37.77 -51.56
N LYS A 37 9.27 -36.71 -52.33
CA LYS A 37 10.01 -35.43 -52.27
C LYS A 37 9.88 -34.77 -50.91
N ILE A 38 8.70 -34.82 -50.29
CA ILE A 38 8.48 -34.32 -48.92
C ILE A 38 9.30 -35.15 -47.92
N TYR A 39 9.22 -36.48 -47.99
CA TYR A 39 9.97 -37.36 -47.11
C TYR A 39 11.49 -37.13 -47.22
N ALA A 40 12.03 -37.08 -48.42
CA ALA A 40 13.45 -36.85 -48.67
C ALA A 40 13.90 -35.43 -48.27
N THR A 41 13.01 -34.44 -48.31
CA THR A 41 13.29 -33.10 -47.77
C THR A 41 13.39 -33.12 -46.25
N ILE A 42 12.55 -33.89 -45.57
CA ILE A 42 12.60 -34.06 -44.10
C ILE A 42 13.91 -34.75 -43.69
N GLN A 43 14.39 -35.73 -44.47
CA GLN A 43 15.68 -36.39 -44.20
C GLN A 43 16.89 -35.44 -44.21
N LEU A 44 16.81 -34.32 -44.93
CA LEU A 44 17.88 -33.30 -44.90
C LEU A 44 18.10 -32.73 -43.50
N PHE A 45 17.07 -32.69 -42.65
CA PHE A 45 17.20 -32.20 -41.27
C PHE A 45 18.03 -33.13 -40.37
N THR A 46 18.27 -34.38 -40.78
CA THR A 46 19.05 -35.39 -40.05
C THR A 46 20.42 -35.66 -40.68
N LEU A 47 20.91 -34.78 -41.57
CA LEU A 47 22.15 -34.95 -42.36
C LEU A 47 22.09 -36.13 -43.35
N GLU A 48 20.91 -36.65 -43.64
CA GLU A 48 20.69 -37.70 -44.64
C GLU A 48 20.25 -37.06 -45.96
N SER A 49 21.21 -36.73 -46.83
CA SER A 49 20.92 -36.11 -48.14
C SER A 49 20.74 -37.10 -49.29
N GLY A 50 20.88 -38.41 -49.01
CA GLY A 50 21.16 -39.39 -50.06
C GLY A 50 22.54 -39.13 -50.66
N ASN A 51 23.06 -40.06 -51.45
CA ASN A 51 24.33 -39.86 -52.14
C ASN A 51 23.99 -39.48 -53.60
N PRO A 52 23.70 -38.20 -53.91
CA PRO A 52 23.29 -37.83 -55.25
C PRO A 52 24.48 -38.01 -56.21
N GLU A 53 24.24 -38.74 -57.30
CA GLU A 53 25.27 -39.06 -58.31
C GLU A 53 25.54 -37.89 -59.28
N GLU A 54 24.75 -36.81 -59.21
CA GLU A 54 24.85 -35.63 -60.10
C GLU A 54 25.84 -34.59 -59.55
N ASP A 55 26.73 -34.09 -60.41
CA ASP A 55 27.68 -32.99 -60.13
C ASP A 55 27.75 -32.07 -61.38
N PRO A 56 27.44 -30.76 -61.29
CA PRO A 56 27.09 -29.99 -60.09
C PRO A 56 25.64 -30.19 -59.64
N LEU A 57 25.42 -30.05 -58.34
CA LEU A 57 24.11 -30.18 -57.71
C LEU A 57 23.29 -28.89 -57.89
N PRO A 58 21.95 -28.97 -57.96
CA PRO A 58 21.10 -27.79 -57.96
C PRO A 58 21.38 -26.93 -56.72
N LEU A 59 21.59 -25.63 -56.93
CA LEU A 59 21.92 -24.69 -55.84
C LEU A 59 20.88 -24.73 -54.70
N THR A 60 19.60 -24.90 -55.02
CA THR A 60 18.54 -25.01 -54.01
C THR A 60 18.69 -26.26 -53.14
N PHE A 61 19.10 -27.38 -53.73
CA PHE A 61 19.37 -28.62 -53.02
C PHE A 61 20.66 -28.51 -52.18
N GLU A 62 21.70 -27.88 -52.72
CA GLU A 62 22.95 -27.62 -52.00
C GLU A 62 22.73 -26.71 -50.78
N LEU A 63 21.98 -25.62 -50.92
CA LEU A 63 21.61 -24.77 -49.80
C LEU A 63 20.77 -25.52 -48.76
N ALA A 64 19.80 -26.33 -49.19
CA ALA A 64 18.93 -27.09 -48.29
C ALA A 64 19.71 -28.11 -47.44
N ARG A 65 20.73 -28.79 -48.01
CA ARG A 65 21.51 -29.81 -47.27
C ARG A 65 22.30 -29.26 -46.10
N TYR A 66 22.65 -27.97 -46.15
CA TYR A 66 23.39 -27.30 -45.06
C TYR A 66 22.43 -26.53 -44.15
N LEU A 67 21.41 -25.87 -44.72
CA LEU A 67 20.47 -25.08 -43.94
C LEU A 67 19.59 -25.96 -43.04
N ALA A 68 19.11 -27.11 -43.52
CA ALA A 68 18.22 -27.97 -42.74
C ALA A 68 18.89 -28.54 -41.46
N PRO A 69 20.10 -29.12 -41.49
CA PRO A 69 20.81 -29.50 -40.27
C PRO A 69 21.15 -28.34 -39.34
N LEU A 70 21.52 -27.18 -39.88
CA LEU A 70 21.80 -25.98 -39.08
C LEU A 70 20.54 -25.50 -38.36
N THR A 71 19.38 -25.53 -39.03
CA THR A 71 18.09 -25.26 -38.42
C THR A 71 17.79 -26.25 -37.30
N THR A 72 17.95 -27.56 -37.52
CA THR A 72 17.80 -28.58 -36.45
C THR A 72 18.69 -28.27 -35.25
N ALA A 73 19.98 -28.01 -35.49
CA ALA A 73 20.96 -27.69 -34.45
C ALA A 73 20.60 -26.42 -33.68
N SER A 74 20.10 -25.39 -34.37
CA SER A 74 19.65 -24.14 -33.75
C SER A 74 18.44 -24.36 -32.83
N GLY A 75 17.49 -25.23 -33.21
CA GLY A 75 16.35 -25.59 -32.38
C GLY A 75 16.76 -26.32 -31.11
N ILE A 76 17.67 -27.30 -31.24
CA ILE A 76 18.26 -28.01 -30.09
C ILE A 76 18.99 -27.01 -29.17
N PHE A 77 19.81 -26.12 -29.72
CA PHE A 77 20.54 -25.13 -28.95
C PHE A 77 19.60 -24.17 -28.20
N LEU A 78 18.56 -23.65 -28.86
CA LEU A 78 17.56 -22.80 -28.24
C LEU A 78 16.87 -23.54 -27.07
N GLY A 79 16.42 -24.78 -27.29
CA GLY A 79 15.80 -25.60 -26.25
C GLY A 79 16.75 -25.91 -25.07
N MET A 80 18.00 -26.29 -25.36
CA MET A 80 19.02 -26.52 -24.33
C MET A 80 19.35 -25.25 -23.55
N SER A 81 19.47 -24.10 -24.22
CA SER A 81 19.75 -22.81 -23.57
C SER A 81 18.62 -22.42 -22.61
N GLN A 82 17.36 -22.63 -23.01
CA GLN A 82 16.20 -22.39 -22.16
C GLN A 82 16.19 -23.33 -20.95
N PHE A 83 16.50 -24.61 -21.14
CA PHE A 83 16.60 -25.59 -20.06
C PHE A 83 17.70 -25.25 -19.05
N ILE A 84 18.88 -24.85 -19.53
CA ILE A 84 20.01 -24.43 -18.68
C ILE A 84 19.64 -23.18 -17.88
N LEU A 85 18.99 -22.19 -18.50
CA LEU A 85 18.55 -20.98 -17.81
C LEU A 85 17.54 -21.29 -16.69
N LEU A 86 16.52 -22.12 -16.98
CA LEU A 86 15.52 -22.53 -16.00
C LEU A 86 16.16 -23.28 -14.82
N ARG A 87 17.04 -24.24 -15.09
CA ARG A 87 17.79 -24.95 -14.05
C ARG A 87 18.68 -24.02 -13.23
N THR A 88 19.37 -23.08 -13.88
CA THR A 88 20.26 -22.14 -13.19
C THR A 88 19.47 -21.25 -12.23
N ARG A 89 18.29 -20.77 -12.64
CA ARG A 89 17.37 -19.99 -11.80
C ARG A 89 16.89 -20.80 -10.59
N GLN A 90 16.46 -22.04 -10.79
CA GLN A 90 16.03 -22.91 -9.69
C GLN A 90 17.16 -23.22 -8.71
N THR A 91 18.37 -23.52 -9.20
CA THR A 91 19.54 -23.77 -8.34
C THR A 91 19.93 -22.54 -7.55
N LYS A 92 19.84 -21.34 -8.13
CA LYS A 92 20.06 -20.07 -7.45
C LYS A 92 19.10 -19.88 -6.27
N VAL A 93 17.81 -20.16 -6.46
CA VAL A 93 16.81 -20.10 -5.38
C VAL A 93 17.12 -21.12 -4.27
N ARG A 94 17.59 -22.32 -4.61
CA ARG A 94 17.96 -23.36 -3.62
C ARG A 94 19.06 -22.94 -2.64
N ASN A 95 19.87 -21.95 -3.01
CA ASN A 95 20.96 -21.45 -2.17
C ASN A 95 20.57 -20.21 -1.35
N LEU A 96 19.32 -19.74 -1.44
CA LEU A 96 18.86 -18.59 -0.67
C LEU A 96 18.72 -18.93 0.82
N SER A 97 19.11 -17.97 1.66
CA SER A 97 18.94 -17.97 3.11
C SER A 97 18.87 -16.53 3.59
N ASN A 98 18.09 -16.26 4.64
CA ASN A 98 17.86 -14.91 5.17
C ASN A 98 17.33 -13.93 4.10
N HIS A 99 16.49 -14.44 3.18
CA HIS A 99 15.91 -13.69 2.08
C HIS A 99 14.47 -13.26 2.38
N PHE A 100 14.02 -12.21 1.69
CA PHE A 100 12.64 -11.75 1.67
C PHE A 100 11.87 -12.47 0.57
N ILE A 101 10.68 -12.93 0.88
CA ILE A 101 9.75 -13.50 -0.10
C ILE A 101 8.66 -12.47 -0.34
N ILE A 102 8.50 -12.03 -1.58
CA ILE A 102 7.40 -11.14 -1.99
C ILE A 102 6.51 -11.95 -2.94
N VAL A 103 5.25 -12.12 -2.57
CA VAL A 103 4.27 -12.85 -3.38
C VAL A 103 3.38 -11.84 -4.07
N GLY A 104 3.46 -11.78 -5.41
CA GLY A 104 2.75 -10.81 -6.23
C GLY A 104 3.44 -10.62 -7.57
N GLY A 105 2.66 -10.69 -8.66
CA GLY A 105 3.14 -10.47 -10.02
C GLY A 105 2.65 -9.15 -10.61
N ASN A 106 2.68 -8.09 -9.82
CA ASN A 106 2.23 -6.74 -10.19
C ASN A 106 3.36 -5.70 -9.96
N GLU A 107 3.18 -4.49 -10.48
CA GLU A 107 4.17 -3.40 -10.36
C GLU A 107 4.45 -2.99 -8.91
N ARG A 108 3.43 -3.09 -8.02
CA ARG A 108 3.57 -2.77 -6.59
C ARG A 108 4.54 -3.72 -5.88
N ALA A 109 4.41 -5.02 -6.13
CA ALA A 109 5.32 -6.05 -5.62
C ALA A 109 6.75 -5.87 -6.17
N LEU A 110 6.88 -5.50 -7.44
CA LEU A 110 8.18 -5.23 -8.06
C LEU A 110 8.83 -3.95 -7.50
N ALA A 111 8.07 -2.88 -7.29
CA ALA A 111 8.55 -1.66 -6.64
C ALA A 111 9.10 -1.94 -5.23
N LEU A 112 8.37 -2.73 -4.44
CA LEU A 112 8.83 -3.17 -3.12
C LEU A 112 10.09 -4.05 -3.20
N ALA A 113 10.18 -4.92 -4.22
CA ALA A 113 11.37 -5.74 -4.44
C ALA A 113 12.61 -4.87 -4.74
N ARG A 114 12.46 -3.83 -5.56
CA ARG A 114 13.51 -2.85 -5.87
C ARG A 114 13.98 -2.12 -4.63
N ASP A 115 13.06 -1.61 -3.81
CA ASP A 115 13.37 -0.89 -2.57
C ASP A 115 14.13 -1.77 -1.55
N LEU A 116 13.65 -3.01 -1.32
CA LEU A 116 14.32 -3.94 -0.42
C LEU A 116 15.69 -4.37 -0.93
N SER A 117 15.84 -4.60 -2.24
CA SER A 117 17.13 -4.93 -2.84
C SER A 117 18.10 -3.76 -2.81
N ALA A 118 17.63 -2.53 -3.00
CA ALA A 118 18.44 -1.32 -2.85
C ALA A 118 18.96 -1.16 -1.40
N SER A 119 18.18 -1.63 -0.43
CA SER A 119 18.56 -1.71 0.99
C SER A 119 19.49 -2.89 1.32
N GLY A 120 19.95 -3.65 0.31
CA GLY A 120 20.91 -4.74 0.47
C GLY A 120 20.30 -6.11 0.83
N HIS A 121 18.98 -6.25 0.82
CA HIS A 121 18.32 -7.53 1.09
C HIS A 121 18.27 -8.44 -0.14
N GLN A 122 18.39 -9.75 0.08
CA GLN A 122 18.08 -10.74 -0.97
C GLN A 122 16.57 -10.87 -1.11
N VAL A 123 16.04 -10.69 -2.32
CA VAL A 123 14.60 -10.72 -2.60
C VAL A 123 14.26 -11.83 -3.58
N LEU A 124 13.26 -12.63 -3.22
CA LEU A 124 12.61 -13.62 -4.06
C LEU A 124 11.17 -13.19 -4.36
N VAL A 125 10.88 -12.94 -5.64
CA VAL A 125 9.54 -12.61 -6.13
C VAL A 125 8.82 -13.90 -6.57
N VAL A 126 7.61 -14.11 -6.04
CA VAL A 126 6.76 -15.25 -6.36
C VAL A 126 5.61 -14.76 -7.22
N LEU A 127 5.59 -15.24 -8.46
CA LEU A 127 4.61 -14.87 -9.48
C LEU A 127 3.53 -15.95 -9.47
N THR A 128 2.30 -15.58 -9.16
CA THR A 128 1.19 -16.53 -9.02
C THR A 128 0.53 -16.91 -10.35
N MET A 129 0.86 -16.18 -11.42
CA MET A 129 0.43 -16.44 -12.79
C MET A 129 1.63 -16.74 -13.70
N GLU A 130 1.50 -17.73 -14.56
CA GLU A 130 2.52 -18.07 -15.57
C GLU A 130 2.55 -17.02 -16.70
N GLY A 131 3.74 -16.67 -17.18
CA GLY A 131 3.91 -15.76 -18.30
C GLY A 131 3.66 -14.29 -17.96
N SER A 132 3.80 -13.92 -16.68
CA SER A 132 3.66 -12.53 -16.25
C SER A 132 4.74 -11.65 -16.88
N VAL A 133 4.37 -10.47 -17.38
CA VAL A 133 5.33 -9.46 -17.87
C VAL A 133 6.35 -9.09 -16.78
N ILE A 134 5.92 -9.11 -15.51
CA ILE A 134 6.77 -8.85 -14.35
C ILE A 134 7.87 -9.92 -14.21
N ALA A 135 7.64 -11.15 -14.67
CA ALA A 135 8.67 -12.20 -14.61
C ALA A 135 9.91 -11.82 -15.41
N GLU A 136 9.71 -11.26 -16.61
CA GLU A 136 10.80 -10.80 -17.47
C GLU A 136 11.53 -9.61 -16.85
N SER A 137 10.80 -8.62 -16.31
CA SER A 137 11.38 -7.50 -15.56
C SER A 137 12.23 -7.97 -14.38
N CYS A 138 11.70 -8.90 -13.57
CA CYS A 138 12.42 -9.48 -12.44
C CYS A 138 13.77 -10.09 -12.86
N TRP A 139 13.79 -10.91 -13.92
CA TRP A 139 15.01 -11.56 -14.36
C TRP A 139 16.00 -10.61 -15.01
N ASN A 140 15.52 -9.61 -15.75
CA ASN A 140 16.37 -8.59 -16.37
C ASN A 140 17.05 -7.69 -15.32
N GLU A 141 16.34 -7.40 -14.23
CA GLU A 141 16.86 -6.64 -13.10
C GLU A 141 17.66 -7.48 -12.10
N GLY A 142 17.78 -8.80 -12.34
CA GLY A 142 18.62 -9.70 -11.56
C GLY A 142 17.97 -10.24 -10.28
N PHE A 143 16.66 -10.01 -10.08
CA PHE A 143 15.92 -10.60 -8.97
C PHE A 143 15.80 -12.12 -9.09
N TYR A 144 15.69 -12.79 -7.95
CA TYR A 144 15.24 -14.18 -7.91
C TYR A 144 13.73 -14.17 -8.13
N ALA A 145 13.23 -14.91 -9.12
CA ALA A 145 11.81 -15.01 -9.37
C ALA A 145 11.40 -16.45 -9.71
N VAL A 146 10.24 -16.86 -9.20
CA VAL A 146 9.66 -18.18 -9.47
C VAL A 146 8.19 -17.99 -9.83
N GLU A 147 7.80 -18.56 -10.97
CA GLU A 147 6.41 -18.70 -11.37
C GLU A 147 5.86 -19.99 -10.77
N VAL A 148 4.81 -19.88 -9.95
CA VAL A 148 4.18 -21.02 -9.30
C VAL A 148 2.69 -20.76 -9.20
N SER A 149 1.87 -21.75 -9.61
CA SER A 149 0.43 -21.69 -9.38
C SER A 149 0.11 -21.57 -7.89
N GLU A 150 -0.89 -20.76 -7.54
CA GLU A 150 -1.43 -20.60 -6.17
C GLU A 150 -1.97 -21.90 -5.56
N SER A 151 -2.18 -22.94 -6.38
CA SER A 151 -2.62 -24.28 -5.97
C SER A 151 -1.46 -25.24 -5.69
N ALA A 152 -0.21 -24.82 -5.92
CA ALA A 152 0.95 -25.68 -5.76
C ALA A 152 1.23 -25.96 -4.28
N HIS A 153 1.09 -27.24 -3.90
CA HIS A 153 1.26 -27.70 -2.52
C HIS A 153 2.71 -27.59 -2.03
N ASN A 154 3.68 -27.60 -2.95
CA ASN A 154 5.12 -27.50 -2.66
C ASN A 154 5.64 -26.06 -2.66
N LEU A 155 4.78 -25.04 -2.80
CA LEU A 155 5.20 -23.64 -2.85
C LEU A 155 6.14 -23.25 -1.69
N PRO A 156 5.84 -23.56 -0.41
CA PRO A 156 6.73 -23.19 0.71
C PRO A 156 8.13 -23.80 0.63
N GLU A 157 8.26 -25.00 0.07
CA GLU A 157 9.54 -25.67 -0.14
C GLU A 157 10.33 -25.02 -1.28
N VAL A 158 9.65 -24.71 -2.38
CA VAL A 158 10.23 -24.07 -3.56
C VAL A 158 10.81 -22.69 -3.20
N VAL A 159 10.09 -21.91 -2.38
CA VAL A 159 10.50 -20.56 -1.97
C VAL A 159 11.33 -20.53 -0.69
N ARG A 160 11.60 -21.71 -0.10
CA ARG A 160 12.43 -21.90 1.10
C ARG A 160 11.97 -21.08 2.30
N VAL A 161 10.68 -21.17 2.62
CA VAL A 161 10.03 -20.42 3.73
C VAL A 161 10.76 -20.54 5.07
N THR A 162 11.29 -21.72 5.40
CA THR A 162 12.00 -21.97 6.67
C THR A 162 13.35 -21.28 6.77
N GLN A 163 13.87 -20.78 5.65
CA GLN A 163 15.12 -20.01 5.57
C GLN A 163 14.86 -18.52 5.31
N ALA A 164 13.59 -18.13 5.17
CA ALA A 164 13.22 -16.74 4.88
C ALA A 164 13.32 -15.87 6.14
N ALA A 165 13.70 -14.62 5.92
CA ALA A 165 13.69 -13.57 6.94
C ALA A 165 12.28 -13.00 7.15
N ARG A 166 11.51 -12.87 6.06
CA ARG A 166 10.16 -12.31 6.06
C ARG A 166 9.39 -12.75 4.80
N VAL A 167 8.07 -12.89 4.93
CA VAL A 167 7.15 -13.07 3.80
C VAL A 167 6.25 -11.85 3.70
N ILE A 168 6.07 -11.34 2.49
CA ILE A 168 5.14 -10.25 2.16
C ILE A 168 4.21 -10.77 1.07
N VAL A 169 2.91 -10.80 1.33
CA VAL A 169 1.89 -11.27 0.38
C VAL A 169 1.12 -10.06 -0.12
N PHE A 170 1.29 -9.74 -1.40
CA PHE A 170 0.86 -8.50 -2.01
C PHE A 170 0.38 -8.70 -3.46
N THR A 171 -0.54 -9.64 -3.65
CA THR A 171 -1.33 -9.79 -4.87
C THR A 171 -2.51 -8.81 -4.87
N GLU A 172 -3.24 -8.75 -5.98
CA GLU A 172 -4.43 -7.90 -6.15
C GLU A 172 -5.72 -8.53 -5.57
N ASP A 173 -5.65 -9.74 -5.01
CA ASP A 173 -6.81 -10.47 -4.50
C ASP A 173 -6.63 -10.84 -3.01
N ASP A 174 -7.54 -10.32 -2.17
CA ASP A 174 -7.52 -10.51 -0.72
C ASP A 174 -7.61 -11.99 -0.31
N TYR A 175 -8.37 -12.80 -1.05
CA TYR A 175 -8.53 -14.23 -0.75
C TYR A 175 -7.22 -14.98 -0.99
N THR A 176 -6.58 -14.78 -2.14
CA THR A 176 -5.27 -15.33 -2.48
C THR A 176 -4.22 -14.86 -1.49
N ASN A 177 -4.23 -13.57 -1.14
CA ASN A 177 -3.35 -12.98 -0.14
C ASN A 177 -3.46 -13.74 1.20
N LEU A 178 -4.68 -13.87 1.74
CA LEU A 178 -4.92 -14.55 3.01
C LEU A 178 -4.53 -16.04 2.95
N LYS A 179 -4.94 -16.75 1.88
CA LYS A 179 -4.64 -18.16 1.67
C LYS A 179 -3.13 -18.42 1.67
N LEU A 180 -2.36 -17.62 0.93
CA LEU A 180 -0.92 -17.80 0.82
C LEU A 180 -0.20 -17.40 2.10
N ALA A 181 -0.63 -16.33 2.79
CA ALA A 181 -0.06 -15.97 4.09
C ALA A 181 -0.22 -17.09 5.13
N LEU A 182 -1.41 -17.70 5.22
CA LEU A 182 -1.67 -18.83 6.11
C LEU A 182 -0.85 -20.06 5.73
N LEU A 183 -0.72 -20.36 4.43
CA LEU A 183 0.11 -21.45 3.93
C LEU A 183 1.58 -21.28 4.34
N MET A 184 2.15 -20.10 4.10
CA MET A 184 3.56 -19.81 4.44
C MET A 184 3.78 -19.84 5.96
N ARG A 185 2.87 -19.24 6.74
CA ARG A 185 2.97 -19.23 8.21
C ARG A 185 2.88 -20.65 8.77
N LYS A 186 1.97 -21.49 8.26
CA LYS A 186 1.87 -22.90 8.66
C LYS A 186 3.14 -23.68 8.32
N ALA A 187 3.68 -23.49 7.12
CA ALA A 187 4.89 -24.19 6.66
C ALA A 187 6.17 -23.77 7.41
N ALA A 188 6.21 -22.56 7.98
CA ALA A 188 7.31 -22.11 8.82
C ALA A 188 7.43 -22.91 10.14
N GLY A 189 6.34 -23.54 10.62
CA GLY A 189 6.35 -24.33 11.84
C GLY A 189 6.80 -23.51 13.06
N SER A 190 7.81 -24.00 13.78
CA SER A 190 8.40 -23.32 14.95
C SER A 190 9.30 -22.14 14.58
N HIS A 191 9.68 -21.97 13.31
CA HIS A 191 10.46 -20.81 12.88
C HIS A 191 9.64 -19.53 13.07
N HIS A 192 10.23 -18.55 13.75
CA HIS A 192 9.64 -17.23 13.88
C HIS A 192 9.78 -16.50 12.54
N LEU A 193 8.72 -16.57 11.72
CA LEU A 193 8.66 -15.95 10.41
C LEU A 193 7.64 -14.81 10.45
N PRO A 194 8.08 -13.55 10.41
CA PRO A 194 7.19 -12.43 10.17
C PRO A 194 6.51 -12.57 8.81
N VAL A 195 5.18 -12.54 8.80
CA VAL A 195 4.37 -12.52 7.59
C VAL A 195 3.59 -11.23 7.55
N LEU A 196 3.80 -10.43 6.51
CA LEU A 196 2.99 -9.26 6.18
C LEU A 196 2.01 -9.63 5.08
N LEU A 197 0.75 -9.32 5.30
CA LEU A 197 -0.36 -9.60 4.41
C LEU A 197 -0.99 -8.26 3.98
N ASN A 198 -1.08 -7.98 2.68
CA ASN A 198 -1.91 -6.90 2.19
C ASN A 198 -3.37 -7.35 2.10
N LEU A 199 -4.28 -6.54 2.65
CA LEU A 199 -5.72 -6.67 2.46
C LEU A 199 -6.31 -5.31 2.16
N ASP A 200 -7.16 -5.25 1.14
CA ASP A 200 -7.84 -4.03 0.71
C ASP A 200 -9.13 -3.79 1.51
N ASP A 201 -9.80 -4.86 1.97
CA ASP A 201 -10.98 -4.75 2.83
C ASP A 201 -10.64 -4.52 4.32
N GLU A 202 -11.17 -3.43 4.90
CA GLU A 202 -10.88 -3.03 6.28
C GLU A 202 -11.53 -3.96 7.33
N GLN A 203 -12.71 -4.54 7.04
CA GLN A 203 -13.32 -5.50 7.95
C GLN A 203 -12.54 -6.81 7.99
N LEU A 204 -12.05 -7.26 6.83
CA LEU A 204 -11.17 -8.41 6.73
C LEU A 204 -9.83 -8.13 7.43
N CYS A 205 -9.26 -6.93 7.28
CA CYS A 205 -8.08 -6.50 8.03
C CYS A 205 -8.26 -6.71 9.53
N ASN A 206 -9.34 -6.17 10.10
CA ASN A 206 -9.65 -6.28 11.52
C ASN A 206 -9.85 -7.73 11.95
N THR A 207 -10.56 -8.53 11.15
CA THR A 207 -10.83 -9.94 11.43
C THR A 207 -9.53 -10.75 11.50
N VAL A 208 -8.67 -10.61 10.48
CA VAL A 208 -7.40 -11.35 10.39
C VAL A 208 -6.44 -10.92 11.50
N GLN A 209 -6.32 -9.62 11.77
CA GLN A 209 -5.46 -9.11 12.84
C GLN A 209 -5.86 -9.62 14.23
N ASN A 210 -7.15 -9.83 14.47
CA ASN A 210 -7.68 -10.33 15.74
C ASN A 210 -7.56 -11.85 15.89
N GLN A 211 -7.64 -12.58 14.77
CA GLN A 211 -7.60 -14.04 14.78
C GLN A 211 -6.18 -14.61 14.68
N TYR A 212 -5.25 -13.91 14.02
CA TYR A 212 -3.92 -14.43 13.70
C TYR A 212 -2.80 -13.52 14.20
N GLU A 213 -2.37 -13.71 15.46
CA GLU A 213 -1.34 -12.87 16.10
C GLU A 213 0.03 -12.88 15.38
N SER A 214 0.34 -13.95 14.64
CA SER A 214 1.61 -14.11 13.92
C SER A 214 1.61 -13.55 12.50
N ILE A 215 0.51 -12.95 12.05
CA ILE A 215 0.37 -12.33 10.72
C ILE A 215 0.10 -10.84 10.91
N ALA A 216 1.00 -10.01 10.43
CA ALA A 216 0.79 -8.58 10.34
C ALA A 216 -0.06 -8.28 9.09
N VAL A 217 -1.01 -7.34 9.22
CA VAL A 217 -1.84 -6.91 8.10
C VAL A 217 -1.55 -5.46 7.76
N CYS A 218 -1.36 -5.20 6.48
CA CYS A 218 -1.27 -3.88 5.89
C CYS A 218 -2.47 -3.66 4.95
N ASN A 219 -2.94 -2.42 4.87
CA ASN A 219 -3.82 -1.99 3.79
C ASN A 219 -3.02 -0.94 3.02
N TYR A 220 -2.65 -1.26 1.79
CA TYR A 220 -1.86 -0.39 0.92
C TYR A 220 -2.50 1.00 0.78
N TYR A 221 -3.79 1.06 0.48
CA TYR A 221 -4.50 2.33 0.27
C TYR A 221 -4.57 3.17 1.55
N ARG A 222 -4.59 2.54 2.74
CA ARG A 222 -4.47 3.25 4.02
C ARG A 222 -3.08 3.86 4.20
N CYS A 223 -2.02 3.16 3.82
CA CYS A 223 -0.65 3.70 3.83
C CYS A 223 -0.50 4.88 2.85
N VAL A 224 -1.08 4.77 1.64
CA VAL A 224 -1.14 5.90 0.69
C VAL A 224 -1.87 7.09 1.32
N SER A 225 -3.05 6.86 1.89
CA SER A 225 -3.89 7.92 2.48
C SER A 225 -3.19 8.68 3.60
N ARG A 226 -2.39 7.99 4.43
CA ARG A 226 -1.54 8.62 5.45
C ARG A 226 -0.53 9.60 4.85
N VAL A 227 0.17 9.18 3.79
CA VAL A 227 1.15 10.05 3.13
C VAL A 227 0.46 11.22 2.46
N LEU A 228 -0.65 10.97 1.76
CA LEU A 228 -1.42 12.03 1.11
C LEU A 228 -1.91 13.09 2.10
N LEU A 229 -2.42 12.71 3.27
CA LEU A 229 -2.85 13.70 4.29
C LEU A 229 -1.69 14.40 4.98
N ASN A 230 -0.49 13.82 4.98
CA ASN A 230 0.69 14.48 5.53
C ASN A 230 1.29 15.49 4.54
N GLU A 231 1.33 15.15 3.24
CA GLU A 231 1.78 16.06 2.18
C GLU A 231 0.74 17.12 1.84
N TYR A 232 -0.53 16.74 1.83
CA TYR A 232 -1.68 17.58 1.50
C TYR A 232 -2.65 17.67 2.69
N PRO A 233 -2.27 18.34 3.79
CA PRO A 233 -3.12 18.51 4.97
C PRO A 233 -4.41 19.24 4.62
N LEU A 234 -5.56 18.81 5.15
CA LEU A 234 -6.85 19.41 4.81
C LEU A 234 -6.99 20.83 5.38
N GLU A 235 -6.27 21.09 6.46
CA GLU A 235 -6.14 22.37 7.15
C GLU A 235 -5.08 23.29 6.50
N PHE A 236 -4.89 23.20 5.18
CA PHE A 236 -3.94 24.06 4.47
C PHE A 236 -4.43 25.51 4.42
N SER A 237 -3.53 26.47 4.64
CA SER A 237 -3.81 27.91 4.46
C SER A 237 -2.65 28.56 3.73
N GLU A 238 -2.94 29.38 2.70
CA GLU A 238 -1.92 30.14 1.98
C GLU A 238 -1.40 31.35 2.79
N GLN A 239 -2.14 31.80 3.81
CA GLN A 239 -1.93 33.08 4.48
C GLN A 239 -1.28 32.99 5.87
N SER A 240 -0.36 32.04 6.10
CA SER A 240 0.47 31.85 7.31
C SER A 240 -0.11 30.99 8.45
N ASP A 241 0.81 30.55 9.31
CA ASP A 241 0.76 29.52 10.35
C ASP A 241 -0.64 29.20 10.89
N PHE A 242 -1.02 27.92 10.80
CA PHE A 242 -2.26 27.33 11.33
C PHE A 242 -2.39 27.38 12.87
N ALA A 243 -1.70 28.32 13.51
CA ALA A 243 -1.84 28.66 14.92
C ALA A 243 -3.07 29.55 15.20
N ALA A 244 -3.89 29.87 14.19
CA ALA A 244 -4.98 30.83 14.34
C ALA A 244 -6.15 30.28 15.17
N GLN A 245 -6.53 31.06 16.19
CA GLN A 245 -7.43 30.76 17.29
C GLN A 245 -8.93 30.69 16.91
N ASP A 246 -9.27 30.66 15.60
CA ASP A 246 -10.64 30.70 15.08
C ASP A 246 -11.04 29.39 14.38
N ALA A 247 -12.31 29.01 14.53
CA ALA A 247 -12.85 27.78 13.99
C ALA A 247 -12.81 27.77 12.46
N SER A 248 -11.88 27.01 11.87
CA SER A 248 -11.77 26.86 10.41
C SER A 248 -12.83 25.87 9.90
N ASP A 249 -13.51 26.23 8.82
CA ASP A 249 -14.48 25.36 8.13
C ASP A 249 -13.75 24.48 7.11
N ILE A 250 -13.34 23.30 7.56
CA ILE A 250 -12.56 22.35 6.74
C ILE A 250 -13.51 21.41 6.00
N ARG A 251 -13.37 21.38 4.67
CA ARG A 251 -14.23 20.63 3.76
C ARG A 251 -13.40 19.72 2.86
N LEU A 252 -13.89 18.50 2.67
CA LEU A 252 -13.35 17.53 1.73
C LEU A 252 -14.44 17.11 0.75
N ILE A 253 -14.12 17.11 -0.54
CA ILE A 253 -14.99 16.53 -1.59
C ILE A 253 -14.29 15.28 -2.14
N ILE A 254 -15.00 14.16 -2.20
CA ILE A 254 -14.53 12.90 -2.81
C ILE A 254 -15.45 12.60 -3.99
N THR A 255 -14.91 12.47 -5.19
CA THR A 255 -15.72 12.38 -6.44
C THR A 255 -15.89 10.97 -7.00
N HIS A 256 -15.34 9.97 -6.31
CA HIS A 256 -15.41 8.57 -6.72
C HIS A 256 -15.47 7.65 -5.51
N TRP A 257 -15.85 6.38 -5.71
CA TRP A 257 -15.98 5.41 -4.62
C TRP A 257 -15.22 4.12 -4.90
N ASP A 258 -13.89 4.25 -4.99
CA ASP A 258 -12.94 3.16 -5.17
C ASP A 258 -12.20 2.81 -3.85
N LEU A 259 -11.22 1.89 -3.94
CA LEU A 259 -10.43 1.45 -2.78
C LEU A 259 -9.62 2.59 -2.15
N LEU A 260 -9.07 3.51 -2.95
CA LEU A 260 -8.35 4.67 -2.44
C LEU A 260 -9.30 5.62 -1.72
N SER A 261 -10.45 5.96 -2.31
CA SER A 261 -11.45 6.86 -1.71
C SER A 261 -11.98 6.32 -0.39
N ARG A 262 -12.23 5.00 -0.31
CA ARG A 262 -12.64 4.30 0.93
C ARG A 262 -11.59 4.42 2.03
N ALA A 263 -10.32 4.12 1.71
CA ALA A 263 -9.23 4.19 2.66
C ALA A 263 -8.91 5.64 3.07
N PHE A 264 -9.08 6.59 2.14
CA PHE A 264 -8.89 8.01 2.37
C PHE A 264 -9.95 8.55 3.32
N LEU A 265 -11.23 8.23 3.10
CA LEU A 265 -12.32 8.58 4.03
C LEU A 265 -12.05 8.01 5.43
N TYR A 266 -11.64 6.73 5.52
CA TYR A 266 -11.30 6.11 6.81
C TYR A 266 -10.17 6.87 7.51
N GLN A 267 -9.10 7.20 6.80
CA GLN A 267 -7.98 7.92 7.38
C GLN A 267 -8.39 9.33 7.81
N VAL A 268 -9.19 10.04 7.00
CA VAL A 268 -9.77 11.35 7.33
C VAL A 268 -10.62 11.25 8.59
N ALA A 269 -11.52 10.28 8.69
CA ALA A 269 -12.34 10.05 9.88
C ALA A 269 -11.52 9.76 11.14
N LYS A 270 -10.32 9.18 10.97
CA LYS A 270 -9.39 8.87 12.07
C LYS A 270 -8.58 10.08 12.54
N VAL A 271 -8.12 10.94 11.62
CA VAL A 271 -7.13 11.98 11.95
C VAL A 271 -7.61 13.41 11.77
N ALA A 272 -8.66 13.68 10.99
CA ALA A 272 -9.12 15.03 10.65
C ALA A 272 -9.90 15.71 11.80
N HIS A 273 -9.31 15.70 12.98
CA HIS A 273 -9.74 16.42 14.17
C HIS A 273 -8.71 17.50 14.45
N TYR A 274 -9.15 18.75 14.37
CA TYR A 274 -8.29 19.93 14.43
C TYR A 274 -8.68 20.83 15.61
N ALA A 275 -7.69 21.50 16.19
CA ALA A 275 -7.88 22.42 17.32
C ALA A 275 -8.94 23.47 17.00
N ASN A 276 -9.88 23.70 17.93
CA ASN A 276 -10.95 24.71 17.79
C ASN A 276 -11.85 24.59 16.54
N CYS A 277 -11.77 23.50 15.76
CA CYS A 277 -12.56 23.33 14.55
C CYS A 277 -13.79 22.42 14.78
N PRO A 278 -14.93 22.71 14.12
CA PRO A 278 -16.07 21.80 14.05
C PRO A 278 -15.67 20.47 13.36
N LYS A 279 -16.62 19.53 13.26
CA LYS A 279 -16.39 18.29 12.51
C LYS A 279 -16.02 18.64 11.05
N THR A 280 -15.01 17.97 10.52
CA THR A 280 -14.65 18.07 9.11
C THR A 280 -15.85 17.63 8.27
N LYS A 281 -16.27 18.47 7.32
CA LYS A 281 -17.39 18.18 6.42
C LYS A 281 -16.87 17.41 5.21
N VAL A 282 -17.45 16.25 4.94
CA VAL A 282 -17.06 15.43 3.80
C VAL A 282 -18.24 15.23 2.87
N TYR A 283 -18.05 15.62 1.61
CA TYR A 283 -19.03 15.50 0.54
C TYR A 283 -18.61 14.38 -0.38
N VAL A 284 -19.38 13.29 -0.41
CA VAL A 284 -19.18 12.17 -1.32
C VAL A 284 -20.08 12.35 -2.53
N VAL A 285 -19.46 12.69 -3.67
CA VAL A 285 -20.14 12.84 -4.96
C VAL A 285 -19.92 11.57 -5.76
N CYS A 286 -20.96 10.77 -5.94
CA CYS A 286 -20.83 9.49 -6.64
C CYS A 286 -22.17 9.03 -7.23
N LYS A 287 -22.11 7.96 -8.01
CA LYS A 287 -23.29 7.27 -8.51
C LYS A 287 -23.81 6.29 -7.46
N GLY A 288 -25.13 6.26 -7.25
CA GLY A 288 -25.76 5.32 -6.33
C GLY A 288 -25.48 5.63 -4.86
N VAL A 289 -25.68 6.88 -4.45
CA VAL A 289 -25.34 7.37 -3.10
C VAL A 289 -25.97 6.56 -1.98
N GLU A 290 -27.18 6.02 -2.17
CA GLU A 290 -27.87 5.22 -1.14
C GLU A 290 -27.08 3.97 -0.77
N LEU A 291 -26.56 3.25 -1.78
CA LEU A 291 -25.73 2.06 -1.56
C LEU A 291 -24.39 2.44 -0.92
N VAL A 292 -23.75 3.50 -1.43
CA VAL A 292 -22.46 3.98 -0.89
C VAL A 292 -22.61 4.39 0.57
N GLN A 293 -23.66 5.12 0.91
CA GLN A 293 -23.97 5.50 2.29
C GLN A 293 -24.17 4.27 3.17
N GLN A 294 -24.95 3.27 2.74
CA GLN A 294 -25.14 2.03 3.48
C GLN A 294 -23.81 1.27 3.70
N LEU A 295 -22.97 1.18 2.67
CA LEU A 295 -21.67 0.53 2.76
C LEU A 295 -20.74 1.24 3.75
N ILE A 296 -20.73 2.58 3.76
CA ILE A 296 -19.94 3.38 4.72
C ILE A 296 -20.40 3.10 6.16
N HIS A 297 -21.70 3.17 6.44
CA HIS A 297 -22.22 2.98 7.80
C HIS A 297 -22.12 1.53 8.27
N ALA A 298 -22.16 0.56 7.35
CA ALA A 298 -21.92 -0.84 7.64
C ALA A 298 -20.43 -1.11 7.96
N ALA A 299 -19.51 -0.46 7.23
CA ALA A 299 -18.08 -0.58 7.46
C ALA A 299 -17.63 0.14 8.74
N TYR A 300 -18.17 1.34 8.99
CA TYR A 300 -17.79 2.24 10.07
C TYR A 300 -19.01 2.70 10.86
N PRO A 301 -19.51 1.89 11.82
CA PRO A 301 -20.62 2.29 12.67
C PRO A 301 -20.30 3.62 13.36
N HIS A 302 -21.25 4.55 13.44
CA HIS A 302 -21.06 5.84 14.12
C HIS A 302 -19.97 6.76 13.54
N ILE A 303 -19.60 6.63 12.26
CA ILE A 303 -18.67 7.57 11.60
C ILE A 303 -19.15 9.04 11.67
N ASP A 304 -20.46 9.28 11.76
CA ASP A 304 -21.04 10.62 11.93
C ASP A 304 -20.65 11.28 13.26
N GLU A 305 -20.18 10.52 14.26
CA GLU A 305 -19.59 11.08 15.47
C GLU A 305 -18.20 11.70 15.21
N CYS A 306 -17.54 11.28 14.13
CA CYS A 306 -16.20 11.71 13.75
C CYS A 306 -16.25 12.84 12.72
N LEU A 307 -17.13 12.73 11.73
CA LEU A 307 -17.23 13.60 10.56
C LEU A 307 -18.68 14.09 10.34
N GLU A 308 -18.84 15.15 9.56
CA GLU A 308 -20.15 15.54 9.03
C GLU A 308 -20.25 15.09 7.57
N LEU A 309 -20.98 14.01 7.30
CA LEU A 309 -21.07 13.39 5.98
C LEU A 309 -22.25 13.93 5.16
N HIS A 310 -21.98 14.25 3.90
CA HIS A 310 -22.95 14.69 2.91
C HIS A 310 -22.81 13.86 1.65
N PHE A 311 -23.93 13.45 1.05
CA PHE A 311 -23.95 12.59 -0.13
C PHE A 311 -24.64 13.30 -1.28
N LEU A 312 -24.00 13.35 -2.45
CA LEU A 312 -24.53 13.98 -3.65
C LEU A 312 -24.49 13.00 -4.82
N GLU A 313 -25.63 12.83 -5.46
CA GLU A 313 -25.77 11.94 -6.61
C GLU A 313 -25.18 12.58 -7.87
N SER A 314 -24.28 11.87 -8.52
CA SER A 314 -23.82 12.17 -9.89
C SER A 314 -24.10 10.94 -10.76
N GLN A 315 -25.16 11.02 -11.57
CA GLN A 315 -25.63 9.91 -12.41
C GLN A 315 -24.63 9.54 -13.52
N ASP A 316 -23.81 10.52 -13.93
CA ASP A 316 -22.85 10.44 -15.01
C ASP A 316 -21.51 11.04 -14.56
N PRO A 317 -20.38 10.30 -14.63
CA PRO A 317 -19.06 10.83 -14.33
C PRO A 317 -18.71 12.13 -15.07
N GLU A 318 -19.21 12.34 -16.30
CA GLU A 318 -18.97 13.57 -17.07
C GLU A 318 -19.62 14.81 -16.44
N LEU A 319 -20.68 14.62 -15.65
CA LEU A 319 -21.41 15.69 -14.95
C LEU A 319 -20.86 15.96 -13.55
N THR A 320 -20.02 15.09 -13.01
CA THR A 320 -19.43 15.24 -11.67
C THR A 320 -18.75 16.60 -11.47
N PRO A 321 -17.95 17.15 -12.42
CA PRO A 321 -17.41 18.50 -12.30
C PRO A 321 -18.49 19.57 -12.09
N ASN A 322 -19.64 19.47 -12.74
CA ASN A 322 -20.73 20.46 -12.61
C ASN A 322 -21.34 20.42 -11.21
N VAL A 323 -21.56 19.22 -10.66
CA VAL A 323 -22.08 19.05 -9.30
C VAL A 323 -21.10 19.66 -8.30
N VAL A 324 -19.81 19.41 -8.47
CA VAL A 324 -18.74 19.99 -7.63
C VAL A 324 -18.70 21.51 -7.73
N ILE A 325 -18.78 22.08 -8.94
CA ILE A 325 -18.78 23.54 -9.13
C ILE A 325 -20.00 24.19 -8.44
N GLN A 326 -21.18 23.59 -8.59
CA GLN A 326 -22.40 24.08 -7.90
C GLN A 326 -22.26 23.99 -6.38
N LEU A 327 -21.66 22.92 -5.89
CA LEU A 327 -21.39 22.73 -4.47
C LEU A 327 -20.41 23.79 -3.96
N LEU A 328 -19.29 24.02 -4.64
CA LEU A 328 -18.29 25.04 -4.30
C LEU A 328 -18.89 26.45 -4.27
N ALA A 329 -19.83 26.77 -5.15
CA ALA A 329 -20.52 28.06 -5.16
C ALA A 329 -21.42 28.29 -3.92
N SER A 330 -21.78 27.23 -3.20
CA SER A 330 -22.54 27.30 -1.94
C SER A 330 -21.65 27.41 -0.70
N PHE A 331 -20.33 27.25 -0.86
CA PHE A 331 -19.40 27.25 0.27
C PHE A 331 -18.99 28.69 0.63
N PRO A 332 -18.75 29.00 1.91
CA PRO A 332 -18.12 30.26 2.32
C PRO A 332 -16.74 30.43 1.67
N ASP A 333 -16.35 31.67 1.37
CA ASP A 333 -15.05 31.97 0.73
C ASP A 333 -13.85 31.58 1.62
N GLU A 334 -14.02 31.61 2.93
CA GLU A 334 -13.02 31.22 3.93
C GLU A 334 -12.92 29.69 4.16
N ALA A 335 -13.79 28.89 3.54
CA ALA A 335 -13.77 27.45 3.72
C ALA A 335 -12.54 26.80 3.05
N LEU A 336 -11.75 26.08 3.84
CA LEU A 336 -10.59 25.32 3.35
C LEU A 336 -11.10 24.05 2.67
N THR A 337 -11.05 24.02 1.34
CA THR A 337 -11.65 22.96 0.55
C THR A 337 -10.60 22.16 -0.19
N SER A 338 -10.45 20.89 0.18
CA SER A 338 -9.70 19.90 -0.61
C SER A 338 -10.67 19.05 -1.42
N ILE A 339 -10.30 18.72 -2.66
CA ILE A 339 -11.05 17.80 -3.52
C ILE A 339 -10.13 16.63 -3.85
N LEU A 340 -10.50 15.42 -3.45
CA LEU A 340 -9.92 14.20 -4.01
C LEU A 340 -10.69 13.87 -5.30
N PHE A 341 -10.20 14.39 -6.42
CA PHE A 341 -10.85 14.25 -7.72
C PHE A 341 -10.35 13.00 -8.44
N LEU A 342 -11.07 11.91 -8.26
CA LEU A 342 -10.86 10.65 -8.96
C LEU A 342 -12.04 10.39 -9.92
N ALA A 343 -11.76 9.68 -11.00
CA ALA A 343 -12.71 9.21 -11.99
C ALA A 343 -12.30 7.80 -12.48
N ASP A 344 -13.07 7.22 -13.41
CA ASP A 344 -12.80 5.89 -13.95
C ASP A 344 -11.45 5.80 -14.69
N SER A 345 -10.93 6.93 -15.17
CA SER A 345 -9.59 7.04 -15.75
C SER A 345 -8.81 8.25 -15.20
N PRO A 346 -7.46 8.20 -15.19
CA PRO A 346 -6.64 9.36 -14.84
C PRO A 346 -6.82 10.55 -15.79
N GLU A 347 -7.11 10.32 -17.07
CA GLU A 347 -7.38 11.35 -18.08
C GLU A 347 -8.67 12.12 -17.77
N ASP A 348 -9.74 11.40 -17.38
CA ASP A 348 -11.00 12.03 -16.97
C ASP A 348 -10.84 12.79 -15.66
N SER A 349 -10.03 12.25 -14.73
CA SER A 349 -9.68 12.92 -13.49
C SER A 349 -8.99 14.27 -13.75
N PHE A 350 -8.05 14.28 -14.70
CA PHE A 350 -7.35 15.49 -15.14
C PHE A 350 -8.31 16.50 -15.80
N SER A 351 -9.10 16.06 -16.76
CA SER A 351 -10.06 16.89 -17.49
C SER A 351 -11.09 17.54 -16.55
N GLY A 352 -11.67 16.76 -15.64
CA GLY A 352 -12.63 17.24 -14.65
C GLY A 352 -12.02 18.25 -13.67
N SER A 353 -10.80 17.99 -13.21
CA SER A 353 -10.06 18.89 -12.31
C SER A 353 -9.78 20.26 -12.96
N VAL A 354 -9.31 20.26 -14.21
CA VAL A 354 -9.06 21.51 -14.97
C VAL A 354 -10.35 22.31 -15.15
N ARG A 355 -11.47 21.64 -15.46
CA ARG A 355 -12.77 22.27 -15.61
C ARG A 355 -13.26 22.95 -14.32
N ILE A 356 -13.14 22.29 -13.17
CA ILE A 356 -13.50 22.86 -11.87
C ILE A 356 -12.65 24.10 -11.60
N LYS A 357 -11.33 23.94 -11.70
CA LYS A 357 -10.38 25.03 -11.49
C LYS A 357 -10.68 26.23 -12.39
N ASP A 358 -10.95 26.00 -13.68
CA ASP A 358 -11.22 27.08 -14.63
C ASP A 358 -12.48 27.90 -14.30
N GLN A 359 -13.49 27.28 -13.69
CA GLN A 359 -14.72 27.95 -13.27
C GLN A 359 -14.63 28.54 -11.86
N CYS A 360 -13.71 28.03 -11.03
CA CYS A 360 -13.54 28.42 -9.62
C CYS A 360 -12.23 29.20 -9.35
N LYS A 361 -11.58 29.79 -10.36
CA LYS A 361 -10.25 30.46 -10.27
C LYS A 361 -10.07 31.48 -9.14
N LYS A 362 -11.17 32.01 -8.57
CA LYS A 362 -11.13 33.03 -7.53
C LYS A 362 -11.07 32.48 -6.10
N GLN A 363 -11.18 31.17 -5.90
CA GLN A 363 -11.13 30.56 -4.57
C GLN A 363 -9.68 30.26 -4.15
N GLU A 364 -9.09 31.13 -3.32
CA GLU A 364 -7.72 30.95 -2.80
C GLU A 364 -7.59 29.70 -1.90
N ASN A 365 -8.67 29.29 -1.23
CA ASN A 365 -8.71 28.17 -0.30
C ASN A 365 -9.14 26.84 -0.93
N LEU A 366 -8.90 26.66 -2.24
CA LEU A 366 -9.28 25.48 -3.01
C LEU A 366 -8.04 24.71 -3.48
N ARG A 367 -8.01 23.41 -3.19
CA ARG A 367 -7.00 22.48 -3.71
C ARG A 367 -7.66 21.22 -4.26
N ILE A 368 -7.17 20.73 -5.39
CA ILE A 368 -7.67 19.55 -6.10
C ILE A 368 -6.52 18.54 -6.23
N LEU A 369 -6.68 17.38 -5.60
CA LEU A 369 -5.79 16.24 -5.68
C LEU A 369 -6.25 15.32 -6.82
N LEU A 370 -5.37 15.00 -7.76
CA LEU A 370 -5.69 14.20 -8.95
C LEU A 370 -4.57 13.19 -9.27
N PRO A 371 -4.86 12.01 -9.83
CA PRO A 371 -3.85 11.02 -10.17
C PRO A 371 -2.94 11.49 -11.31
N GLN A 372 -1.76 10.87 -11.44
CA GLN A 372 -0.90 11.11 -12.60
C GLN A 372 -1.59 10.63 -13.89
N SER A 373 -1.48 11.45 -14.92
CA SER A 373 -1.85 11.10 -16.30
C SER A 373 -0.78 11.60 -17.28
N PRO A 374 -0.72 11.09 -18.52
CA PRO A 374 0.16 11.64 -19.55
C PRO A 374 -0.04 13.14 -19.80
N LEU A 375 -1.22 13.67 -19.47
CA LEU A 375 -1.57 15.09 -19.60
C LEU A 375 -1.07 15.95 -18.42
N SER A 376 -0.75 15.33 -17.29
CA SER A 376 -0.31 16.00 -16.07
C SER A 376 1.18 16.36 -16.03
N GLY A 377 1.98 15.75 -16.92
CA GLY A 377 3.45 15.81 -16.91
C GLY A 377 4.04 17.14 -17.37
N SER A 378 3.67 18.26 -16.75
CA SER A 378 4.26 19.62 -16.86
C SER A 378 3.54 20.62 -15.94
N LEU A 379 2.56 20.18 -15.13
CA LEU A 379 1.60 21.09 -14.53
C LEU A 379 2.16 21.69 -13.23
N GLU A 380 2.76 22.87 -13.32
CA GLU A 380 3.12 23.70 -12.17
C GLU A 380 1.92 24.58 -11.80
N ASP A 381 1.00 24.02 -11.01
CA ASP A 381 -0.16 24.76 -10.52
C ASP A 381 -0.36 24.57 -9.03
N ARG A 382 -0.75 25.64 -8.33
CA ARG A 382 -0.95 25.61 -6.89
C ARG A 382 -2.25 24.90 -6.48
N GLN A 383 -3.30 25.01 -7.30
CA GLN A 383 -4.59 24.42 -7.00
C GLN A 383 -4.69 22.97 -7.49
N LEU A 384 -4.00 22.61 -8.57
CA LEU A 384 -3.97 21.23 -9.08
C LEU A 384 -2.74 20.48 -8.57
N CYS A 385 -2.93 19.61 -7.58
CA CYS A 385 -1.88 18.81 -6.98
C CYS A 385 -1.91 17.39 -7.55
N VAL A 386 -0.97 17.10 -8.44
CA VAL A 386 -0.80 15.78 -9.05
C VAL A 386 -0.22 14.82 -8.01
N LEU A 387 -0.96 13.76 -7.71
CA LEU A 387 -0.54 12.73 -6.76
C LEU A 387 0.68 11.97 -7.30
N PRO A 388 1.60 11.52 -6.42
CA PRO A 388 2.69 10.63 -6.84
C PRO A 388 2.18 9.33 -7.48
N ASP A 389 3.01 8.72 -8.32
CA ASP A 389 2.72 7.39 -8.89
C ASP A 389 2.52 6.36 -7.77
N SER A 390 1.57 5.44 -7.98
CA SER A 390 1.21 4.42 -6.99
C SER A 390 2.42 3.57 -6.52
N ALA A 391 3.38 3.31 -7.40
CA ALA A 391 4.56 2.53 -7.09
C ALA A 391 5.50 3.22 -6.08
N VAL A 392 5.46 4.56 -5.99
CA VAL A 392 6.28 5.34 -5.03
C VAL A 392 5.94 4.99 -3.59
N PHE A 393 4.68 4.62 -3.33
CA PHE A 393 4.21 4.25 -2.00
C PHE A 393 4.53 2.80 -1.61
N CYS A 394 5.09 2.01 -2.53
CA CYS A 394 5.43 0.61 -2.33
C CYS A 394 6.89 0.46 -1.92
N ASN A 395 7.22 0.93 -0.71
CA ASN A 395 8.54 0.79 -0.11
C ASN A 395 8.46 0.16 1.29
N ALA A 396 9.59 -0.39 1.74
CA ALA A 396 9.74 -1.08 3.01
C ALA A 396 9.34 -0.18 4.19
N HIS A 397 9.76 1.09 4.17
CA HIS A 397 9.46 2.05 5.22
C HIS A 397 7.94 2.26 5.41
N MET A 398 7.18 2.32 4.32
CA MET A 398 5.72 2.53 4.35
C MET A 398 4.93 1.24 4.66
N LEU A 399 5.29 0.12 4.03
CA LEU A 399 4.49 -1.11 4.11
C LEU A 399 4.78 -1.95 5.34
N LEU A 400 6.02 -1.93 5.85
CA LEU A 400 6.43 -2.78 6.98
C LEU A 400 6.01 -2.20 8.33
N GLN A 401 5.42 -1.00 8.37
CA GLN A 401 4.89 -0.33 9.57
C GLN A 401 5.91 -0.04 10.67
N ASP A 402 7.21 -0.28 10.45
CA ASP A 402 8.23 -0.19 11.50
C ASP A 402 8.32 1.21 12.14
N SER A 403 8.12 2.30 11.38
CA SER A 403 8.17 3.67 11.93
C SER A 403 6.96 4.04 12.79
N ILE A 404 5.74 3.71 12.35
CA ILE A 404 4.51 3.98 13.11
C ILE A 404 4.44 3.09 14.36
N ASP A 405 4.81 1.81 14.27
CA ASP A 405 4.82 0.91 15.43
C ASP A 405 5.90 1.32 16.44
N HIS A 406 7.04 1.85 16.00
CA HIS A 406 8.04 2.42 16.92
C HIS A 406 7.51 3.64 17.68
N LEU A 407 6.82 4.55 17.00
CA LEU A 407 6.17 5.70 17.62
C LEU A 407 5.10 5.25 18.63
N ALA A 408 4.19 4.39 18.19
CA ALA A 408 3.10 3.86 19.01
C ALA A 408 3.63 3.10 20.23
N ALA A 409 4.71 2.33 20.08
CA ALA A 409 5.38 1.66 21.19
C ALA A 409 5.91 2.64 22.23
N ARG A 410 6.40 3.82 21.83
CA ARG A 410 6.87 4.84 22.78
C ARG A 410 5.72 5.50 23.54
N VAL A 411 4.60 5.77 22.86
CA VAL A 411 3.37 6.27 23.49
C VAL A 411 2.93 5.30 24.57
N HIS A 412 2.84 4.01 24.22
CA HIS A 412 2.47 2.95 25.16
C HIS A 412 3.47 2.81 26.32
N GLN A 413 4.77 2.88 26.02
CA GLN A 413 5.83 2.75 27.03
C GLN A 413 5.70 3.84 28.11
N THR A 414 5.41 5.07 27.71
CA THR A 414 5.21 6.20 28.65
C THR A 414 4.03 5.93 29.57
N TRP A 415 2.90 5.50 29.01
CA TRP A 415 1.72 5.11 29.80
C TRP A 415 2.00 3.93 30.73
N TYR A 416 2.77 2.94 30.28
CA TYR A 416 3.12 1.75 31.06
C TYR A 416 4.00 2.10 32.26
N GLU A 417 4.98 2.99 32.08
CA GLU A 417 5.86 3.49 33.14
C GLU A 417 5.06 4.29 34.19
N GLU A 418 4.23 5.24 33.75
CA GLU A 418 3.37 6.02 34.65
C GLU A 418 2.38 5.14 35.42
N THR A 419 1.77 4.16 34.75
CA THR A 419 0.82 3.25 35.40
C THR A 419 1.55 2.37 36.43
N SER A 420 2.78 1.94 36.14
CA SER A 420 3.63 1.22 37.10
C SER A 420 3.92 2.05 38.34
N GLU A 421 4.20 3.35 38.17
CA GLU A 421 4.41 4.26 39.28
C GLU A 421 3.14 4.50 40.11
N ARG A 422 1.98 4.69 39.46
CA ARG A 422 0.69 4.80 40.15
C ARG A 422 0.38 3.56 40.97
N ILE A 423 0.64 2.36 40.44
CA ILE A 423 0.51 1.09 41.18
C ILE A 423 1.39 1.12 42.43
N LYS A 424 2.66 1.51 42.30
CA LYS A 424 3.59 1.60 43.44
C LYS A 424 3.07 2.59 44.49
N GLN A 425 2.61 3.77 44.09
CA GLN A 425 2.06 4.78 45.00
C GLN A 425 0.79 4.30 45.72
N CYS A 426 -0.10 3.56 45.05
CA CYS A 426 -1.25 2.94 45.68
C CYS A 426 -0.83 1.93 46.76
N LEU A 427 0.14 1.07 46.44
CA LEU A 427 0.68 0.09 47.38
C LEU A 427 1.36 0.76 48.59
N ASP A 428 2.17 1.80 48.36
CA ASP A 428 2.85 2.56 49.42
C ASP A 428 1.85 3.25 50.37
N ARG A 429 0.67 3.63 49.86
CA ARG A 429 -0.43 4.23 50.64
C ARG A 429 -1.39 3.20 51.25
N GLY A 430 -1.20 1.91 50.98
CA GLY A 430 -2.08 0.83 51.46
C GLY A 430 -3.40 0.67 50.70
N ASP A 431 -3.55 1.28 49.52
CA ASP A 431 -4.73 1.16 48.65
C ASP A 431 -4.59 -0.03 47.68
N THR A 432 -4.62 -1.23 48.24
CA THR A 432 -4.52 -2.49 47.48
C THR A 432 -5.61 -2.65 46.41
N PRO A 433 -6.90 -2.32 46.66
CA PRO A 433 -7.95 -2.47 45.65
C PRO A 433 -7.70 -1.64 44.38
N GLN A 434 -7.22 -0.41 44.52
CA GLN A 434 -6.91 0.43 43.36
C GLN A 434 -5.67 -0.07 42.61
N ALA A 435 -4.64 -0.54 43.34
CA ALA A 435 -3.45 -1.13 42.73
C ALA A 435 -3.81 -2.38 41.89
N GLU A 436 -4.64 -3.28 42.44
CA GLU A 436 -5.12 -4.47 41.73
C GLU A 436 -5.92 -4.10 40.47
N ARG A 437 -6.73 -3.04 40.52
CA ARG A 437 -7.48 -2.57 39.35
C ARG A 437 -6.56 -2.15 38.20
N TYR A 438 -5.45 -1.46 38.49
CA TYR A 438 -4.47 -1.10 37.47
C TYR A 438 -3.71 -2.33 36.94
N GLN A 439 -3.27 -3.22 37.83
CA GLN A 439 -2.54 -4.44 37.47
C GLN A 439 -3.37 -5.40 36.61
N ASN A 440 -4.67 -5.50 36.87
CA ASN A 440 -5.60 -6.36 36.13
C ASN A 440 -6.10 -5.74 34.82
N SER A 441 -5.66 -4.52 34.47
CA SER A 441 -5.99 -3.92 33.18
C SER A 441 -5.44 -4.79 32.04
N PRO A 442 -6.25 -5.13 31.02
CA PRO A 442 -5.76 -5.90 29.88
C PRO A 442 -4.73 -5.14 29.05
N TYR A 443 -4.54 -3.84 29.28
CA TYR A 443 -3.55 -3.01 28.61
C TYR A 443 -2.22 -2.93 29.38
N PHE A 444 -2.20 -3.30 30.67
CA PHE A 444 -1.00 -3.19 31.51
C PHE A 444 -0.02 -4.34 31.27
N LYS A 445 0.63 -4.31 30.10
CA LYS A 445 1.66 -5.26 29.68
C LYS A 445 2.63 -4.60 28.70
N PRO A 446 3.83 -5.16 28.51
CA PRO A 446 4.79 -4.64 27.53
C PRO A 446 4.20 -4.58 26.12
N TRP A 447 4.68 -3.64 25.29
CA TRP A 447 4.22 -3.46 23.89
C TRP A 447 4.20 -4.77 23.09
N THR A 448 5.23 -5.61 23.26
CA THR A 448 5.37 -6.89 22.56
C THR A 448 4.29 -7.92 22.93
N ALA A 449 3.62 -7.75 24.07
CA ALA A 449 2.53 -8.62 24.55
C ALA A 449 1.12 -8.04 24.27
N LEU A 450 1.03 -6.83 23.74
CA LEU A 450 -0.25 -6.25 23.32
C LEU A 450 -0.78 -6.96 22.07
N ARG A 451 -2.09 -7.21 22.05
CA ARG A 451 -2.78 -7.63 20.82
C ARG A 451 -2.82 -6.47 19.82
N ASN A 452 -2.95 -6.77 18.53
CA ASN A 452 -2.99 -5.74 17.48
C ASN A 452 -4.08 -4.69 17.70
N GLU A 453 -5.29 -5.10 18.11
CA GLU A 453 -6.37 -4.18 18.47
C GLU A 453 -5.95 -3.18 19.58
N GLN A 454 -5.18 -3.63 20.57
CA GLN A 454 -4.71 -2.78 21.67
C GLN A 454 -3.60 -1.82 21.23
N LYS A 455 -2.80 -2.22 20.23
CA LYS A 455 -1.77 -1.37 19.62
C LYS A 455 -2.39 -0.25 18.80
N GLU A 456 -3.58 -0.46 18.22
CA GLU A 456 -4.24 0.48 17.32
C GLU A 456 -4.54 1.83 17.97
N GLU A 457 -4.87 1.87 19.27
CA GLU A 457 -5.08 3.12 20.00
C GLU A 457 -3.83 4.01 20.00
N ASN A 458 -2.66 3.38 20.17
CA ASN A 458 -1.36 4.05 20.17
C ASN A 458 -0.91 4.41 18.75
N ARG A 459 -1.21 3.57 17.76
CA ARG A 459 -0.99 3.89 16.33
C ARG A 459 -1.82 5.10 15.91
N GLY A 460 -3.04 5.23 16.41
CA GLY A 460 -3.88 6.40 16.18
C GLY A 460 -3.27 7.68 16.73
N ALA A 461 -2.66 7.63 17.92
CA ALA A 461 -1.93 8.77 18.47
C ALA A 461 -0.69 9.13 17.64
N ALA A 462 0.03 8.13 17.12
CA ALA A 462 1.18 8.31 16.22
C ALA A 462 0.77 8.89 14.86
N ASP A 463 -0.32 8.40 14.26
CA ASP A 463 -0.88 8.89 12.99
C ASP A 463 -1.26 10.37 13.06
N HIS A 464 -1.60 10.89 14.26
CA HIS A 464 -2.00 12.28 14.49
C HIS A 464 -0.82 13.21 14.80
N LEU A 465 0.41 12.71 14.89
CA LEU A 465 1.60 13.48 15.25
C LEU A 465 1.79 14.72 14.36
N ALA A 466 1.65 14.56 13.04
CA ALA A 466 1.85 15.66 12.10
C ALA A 466 0.84 16.81 12.31
N ILE A 467 -0.41 16.48 12.66
CA ILE A 467 -1.46 17.48 12.96
C ILE A 467 -1.15 18.18 14.29
N LYS A 468 -0.71 17.44 15.32
CA LYS A 468 -0.29 18.03 16.60
C LYS A 468 0.87 19.00 16.41
N LEU A 469 1.87 18.65 15.60
CA LEU A 469 3.00 19.51 15.30
C LEU A 469 2.56 20.80 14.62
N ARG A 470 1.69 20.73 13.60
CA ARG A 470 1.14 21.93 12.95
C ARG A 470 0.29 22.78 13.90
N ALA A 471 -0.50 22.15 14.77
CA ALA A 471 -1.29 22.83 15.79
C ALA A 471 -0.44 23.51 16.87
N LEU A 472 0.81 23.06 17.07
CA LEU A 472 1.82 23.73 17.90
C LEU A 472 2.56 24.86 17.15
N GLY A 473 2.15 25.19 15.93
CA GLY A 473 2.80 26.20 15.09
C GLY A 473 4.10 25.73 14.46
N MET A 474 4.34 24.41 14.40
CA MET A 474 5.52 23.88 13.72
C MET A 474 5.26 23.82 12.21
N ALA A 475 6.22 24.29 11.41
CA ALA A 475 6.14 24.24 9.95
C ALA A 475 5.96 22.80 9.43
N GLN A 476 5.31 22.65 8.27
CA GLN A 476 5.13 21.37 7.59
C GLN A 476 6.49 20.81 7.13
N LYS A 477 7.16 20.11 8.04
CA LYS A 477 8.38 19.34 7.81
C LYS A 477 8.10 17.89 8.19
N ASP A 478 8.89 16.98 7.64
CA ASP A 478 8.89 15.60 8.11
C ASP A 478 9.18 15.61 9.63
N PRO A 479 8.31 15.00 10.48
CA PRO A 479 8.57 14.86 11.91
C PRO A 479 9.96 14.28 12.20
N ALA A 480 10.50 13.42 11.33
CA ALA A 480 11.83 12.84 11.49
C ALA A 480 12.98 13.87 11.45
N ASP A 481 12.75 15.06 10.89
CA ASP A 481 13.75 16.13 10.72
C ASP A 481 13.61 17.25 11.77
N MET A 482 12.62 17.14 12.68
CA MET A 482 12.35 18.14 13.69
C MET A 482 13.17 17.92 14.96
N ASP A 483 13.55 19.01 15.64
CA ASP A 483 14.19 18.96 16.96
C ASP A 483 13.12 18.82 18.06
N PRO A 484 13.10 17.71 18.82
CA PRO A 484 12.17 17.53 19.92
C PRO A 484 12.18 18.65 20.97
N ALA A 485 13.33 19.28 21.21
CA ALA A 485 13.42 20.38 22.17
C ALA A 485 12.63 21.63 21.72
N GLN A 486 12.52 21.86 20.41
CA GLN A 486 11.70 22.95 19.86
C GLN A 486 10.21 22.68 20.07
N VAL A 487 9.80 21.41 19.90
CA VAL A 487 8.41 20.98 20.14
C VAL A 487 8.04 21.11 21.60
N ASP A 488 8.92 20.67 22.52
CA ASP A 488 8.70 20.84 23.97
C ASP A 488 8.57 22.32 24.35
N ALA A 489 9.44 23.17 23.79
CA ALA A 489 9.39 24.61 24.03
C ALA A 489 8.12 25.28 23.48
N ALA A 490 7.58 24.78 22.35
CA ALA A 490 6.32 25.25 21.80
C ALA A 490 5.13 24.82 22.67
N ALA A 491 5.10 23.55 23.09
CA ALA A 491 4.07 23.03 23.98
C ALA A 491 4.06 23.74 25.35
N ALA A 492 5.23 24.06 25.89
CA ALA A 492 5.35 24.80 27.16
C ALA A 492 4.89 26.26 27.10
N LYS A 493 4.75 26.84 25.89
CA LYS A 493 4.28 28.22 25.67
C LYS A 493 2.76 28.32 25.52
N LEU A 494 2.05 27.19 25.43
CA LEU A 494 0.60 27.18 25.32
C LEU A 494 -0.03 27.85 26.53
N ASP A 495 -0.97 28.76 26.30
CA ASP A 495 -1.85 29.22 27.37
C ASP A 495 -2.89 28.15 27.73
N GLY A 496 -3.60 28.35 28.86
CA GLY A 496 -4.59 27.38 29.32
C GLY A 496 -5.70 27.11 28.31
N LYS A 497 -6.16 28.12 27.56
CA LYS A 497 -7.23 27.96 26.57
C LYS A 497 -6.76 27.15 25.37
N GLN A 498 -5.54 27.42 24.88
CA GLN A 498 -4.92 26.67 23.79
C GLN A 498 -4.70 25.22 24.19
N LEU A 499 -4.23 24.96 25.42
CA LEU A 499 -4.03 23.60 25.91
C LEU A 499 -5.35 22.83 25.99
N GLU A 500 -6.44 23.41 26.50
CA GLU A 500 -7.75 22.75 26.52
C GLU A 500 -8.25 22.43 25.11
N ALA A 501 -8.05 23.33 24.14
CA ALA A 501 -8.46 23.11 22.75
C ALA A 501 -7.71 21.95 22.09
N LEU A 502 -6.41 21.83 22.35
CA LEU A 502 -5.59 20.72 21.87
C LEU A 502 -5.90 19.41 22.59
N ALA A 503 -6.23 19.45 23.88
CA ALA A 503 -6.67 18.30 24.64
C ALA A 503 -8.04 17.79 24.13
N GLU A 504 -8.98 18.68 23.83
CA GLU A 504 -10.26 18.31 23.20
C GLU A 504 -10.06 17.70 21.80
N MET A 505 -9.10 18.22 21.03
CA MET A 505 -8.70 17.63 19.75
C MET A 505 -8.18 16.19 19.93
N GLU A 506 -7.30 15.96 20.90
CA GLU A 506 -6.78 14.62 21.21
C GLU A 506 -7.88 13.66 21.65
N HIS A 507 -8.81 14.12 22.50
CA HIS A 507 -9.94 13.31 22.94
C HIS A 507 -10.85 12.89 21.78
N ARG A 508 -11.17 13.82 20.87
CA ARG A 508 -11.95 13.51 19.65
C ARG A 508 -11.25 12.47 18.79
N ARG A 509 -9.94 12.62 18.56
CA ARG A 509 -9.12 11.64 17.83
C ARG A 509 -9.08 10.28 18.51
N TRP A 510 -8.98 10.23 19.84
CA TRP A 510 -9.04 8.98 20.59
C TRP A 510 -10.40 8.29 20.44
N ALA A 511 -11.48 9.06 20.53
CA ALA A 511 -12.84 8.55 20.42
C ALA A 511 -13.17 8.05 19.00
N ALA A 512 -12.59 8.66 17.96
CA ALA A 512 -12.93 8.39 16.57
C ALA A 512 -12.79 6.91 16.16
N VAL A 513 -11.65 6.28 16.49
CA VAL A 513 -11.44 4.84 16.19
C VAL A 513 -12.44 3.98 16.96
N LYS A 514 -12.79 4.35 18.19
CA LYS A 514 -13.78 3.63 18.99
C LYS A 514 -15.17 3.73 18.35
N TRP A 515 -15.59 4.93 17.97
CA TRP A 515 -16.84 5.13 17.24
C TRP A 515 -16.89 4.26 16.00
N MET A 516 -15.93 4.45 15.08
CA MET A 516 -15.86 3.73 13.79
C MET A 516 -15.74 2.21 13.91
N THR A 517 -15.34 1.68 15.06
CA THR A 517 -15.27 0.23 15.31
C THR A 517 -16.47 -0.30 16.09
N GLY A 518 -17.52 0.50 16.25
CA GLY A 518 -18.79 0.13 16.86
C GLY A 518 -18.82 0.17 18.38
N TRP A 519 -17.93 0.95 19.01
CA TRP A 519 -18.04 1.20 20.44
C TRP A 519 -19.19 2.16 20.76
N THR A 520 -19.80 1.96 21.92
CA THR A 520 -20.92 2.76 22.40
C THR A 520 -20.67 3.28 23.81
N LEU A 521 -21.34 4.37 24.15
CA LEU A 521 -21.29 4.96 25.50
C LEU A 521 -21.87 3.98 26.53
N GLY A 522 -21.13 3.76 27.62
CA GLY A 522 -21.62 3.00 28.77
C GLY A 522 -20.52 2.62 29.74
N PRO A 523 -20.85 1.94 30.86
CA PRO A 523 -19.85 1.39 31.77
C PRO A 523 -18.84 0.53 31.01
N ARG A 524 -17.55 0.66 31.37
CA ARG A 524 -16.47 0.01 30.64
C ARG A 524 -16.71 -1.50 30.54
N HIS A 525 -16.82 -2.01 29.31
CA HIS A 525 -16.99 -3.41 29.01
C HIS A 525 -16.48 -3.72 27.61
N ASP A 526 -15.18 -4.02 27.51
CA ASP A 526 -14.46 -4.20 26.26
C ASP A 526 -15.09 -5.28 25.33
N PRO A 527 -15.55 -6.46 25.82
CA PRO A 527 -16.17 -7.48 24.94
C PRO A 527 -17.45 -7.03 24.25
N SER A 528 -18.19 -6.10 24.84
CA SER A 528 -19.39 -5.51 24.23
C SER A 528 -19.13 -4.11 23.66
N LYS A 529 -17.84 -3.74 23.52
CA LYS A 529 -17.40 -2.45 23.01
C LYS A 529 -18.08 -1.26 23.70
N ARG A 530 -18.10 -1.22 25.04
CA ARG A 530 -18.63 -0.08 25.80
C ARG A 530 -17.54 0.68 26.54
N HIS A 531 -17.55 2.00 26.46
CA HIS A 531 -16.59 2.85 27.16
C HIS A 531 -17.24 4.12 27.75
N PRO A 532 -16.94 4.51 29.00
CA PRO A 532 -17.62 5.63 29.68
C PRO A 532 -17.21 6.99 29.11
N ASN A 533 -15.98 7.10 28.60
CA ASN A 533 -15.43 8.36 28.10
C ASN A 533 -15.86 8.71 26.67
N LEU A 534 -16.80 7.97 26.07
CA LEU A 534 -17.39 8.31 24.77
C LEU A 534 -18.44 9.42 24.92
N VAL A 535 -17.98 10.56 25.44
CA VAL A 535 -18.73 11.79 25.69
C VAL A 535 -17.91 12.98 25.19
N SER A 536 -18.50 14.18 25.13
CA SER A 536 -17.75 15.40 24.80
C SER A 536 -16.68 15.69 25.84
N TYR A 537 -15.59 16.35 25.44
CA TYR A 537 -14.46 16.66 26.31
C TYR A 537 -14.87 17.39 27.59
N GLN A 538 -15.83 18.31 27.49
CA GLN A 538 -16.34 19.09 28.62
C GLN A 538 -17.03 18.23 29.71
N LYS A 539 -17.51 17.03 29.34
CA LYS A 539 -18.20 16.09 30.24
C LYS A 539 -17.25 15.08 30.88
N LEU A 540 -15.97 15.08 30.53
CA LEU A 540 -14.97 14.20 31.14
C LEU A 540 -14.66 14.64 32.58
N ASP A 541 -14.23 13.68 33.39
CA ASP A 541 -13.64 13.99 34.68
C ASP A 541 -12.24 14.61 34.51
N GLU A 542 -11.81 15.41 35.47
CA GLU A 542 -10.51 16.08 35.39
C GLU A 542 -9.30 15.12 35.27
N PRO A 543 -9.28 13.93 35.92
CA PRO A 543 -8.23 12.95 35.69
C PRO A 543 -8.17 12.48 34.23
N THR A 544 -9.30 12.26 33.56
CA THR A 544 -9.29 11.89 32.14
C THR A 544 -8.77 13.04 31.28
N LYS A 545 -9.27 14.26 31.48
CA LYS A 545 -8.78 15.44 30.75
C LYS A 545 -7.28 15.66 30.91
N GLN A 546 -6.74 15.34 32.09
CA GLN A 546 -5.31 15.47 32.32
C GLN A 546 -4.49 14.56 31.39
N TYR A 547 -4.95 13.33 31.09
CA TYR A 547 -4.27 12.49 30.11
C TYR A 547 -4.22 13.12 28.71
N ASP A 548 -5.30 13.75 28.27
CA ASP A 548 -5.34 14.42 26.97
C ASP A 548 -4.36 15.61 26.94
N ARG A 549 -4.28 16.39 28.03
CA ARG A 549 -3.29 17.47 28.17
C ARG A 549 -1.85 16.93 28.15
N ASP A 550 -1.60 15.86 28.89
CA ASP A 550 -0.28 15.22 28.97
C ASP A 550 0.15 14.64 27.62
N GLN A 551 -0.78 14.12 26.82
CA GLN A 551 -0.49 13.70 25.44
C GLN A 551 -0.05 14.86 24.54
N ILE A 552 -0.65 16.04 24.69
CA ILE A 552 -0.24 17.24 23.95
C ILE A 552 1.13 17.74 24.42
N LEU A 553 1.33 17.88 25.72
CA LEU A 553 2.61 18.30 26.31
C LEU A 553 3.73 17.29 26.02
N GLY A 554 3.39 16.01 25.89
CA GLY A 554 4.30 14.91 25.56
C GLY A 554 4.64 14.74 24.08
N THR A 555 4.19 15.63 23.19
CA THR A 555 4.43 15.50 21.73
C THR A 555 5.94 15.41 21.40
N GLY A 556 6.80 16.15 22.08
CA GLY A 556 8.26 16.05 21.90
C GLY A 556 8.84 14.69 22.33
N ASN A 557 8.26 14.04 23.35
CA ASN A 557 8.66 12.68 23.75
C ASN A 557 8.37 11.66 22.64
N MET A 558 7.25 11.81 21.93
CA MET A 558 6.91 10.96 20.78
C MET A 558 7.94 11.13 19.66
N LEU A 559 8.33 12.39 19.37
CA LEU A 559 9.30 12.71 18.33
C LEU A 559 10.70 12.10 18.60
N ARG A 560 11.16 12.10 19.85
CA ARG A 560 12.47 11.48 20.21
C ARG A 560 12.57 10.01 19.83
N ALA A 561 11.44 9.28 19.75
CA ALA A 561 11.44 7.88 19.31
C ALA A 561 11.77 7.74 17.81
N LEU A 562 11.33 8.67 16.96
CA LEU A 562 11.68 8.69 15.54
C LEU A 562 13.18 8.89 15.34
N SER A 563 13.76 9.90 15.99
CA SER A 563 15.18 10.23 15.84
C SER A 563 16.10 9.09 16.32
N ALA A 564 15.68 8.33 17.34
CA ALA A 564 16.43 7.18 17.85
C ALA A 564 16.36 5.96 16.92
N SER A 565 15.27 5.78 16.18
CA SER A 565 15.09 4.69 15.21
C SER A 565 16.02 4.84 14.00
N ARG A 566 16.12 6.07 13.45
CA ARG A 566 16.97 6.38 12.28
C ARG A 566 18.45 6.07 12.51
N LYS A 567 18.95 6.26 13.73
CA LYS A 567 20.34 5.93 14.12
C LYS A 567 20.63 4.43 14.23
N LYS A 568 19.61 3.57 14.28
CA LYS A 568 19.77 2.10 14.33
C LYS A 568 19.62 1.45 12.96
N SER A 569 19.05 2.15 11.99
CA SER A 569 18.86 1.67 10.61
C SER A 569 19.97 2.09 9.63
N THR A 570 20.83 3.03 10.02
CA THR A 570 22.11 3.35 9.36
C THR A 570 23.24 2.58 10.01
#